data_AF-A0AA38G4N4-F1
#
_entry.id   AF-A0AA38G4N4-F1
#
_cell.length_a   1.000
_cell.length_b   1.000
_cell.length_c   1.000
_cell.angle_alpha   90.00
_cell.angle_beta   90.00
_cell.angle_gamma   90.00
#
_symmetry.space_group_name_H-M   'P 1'
#
loop_
_entity.id
_entity.type
_entity.pdbx_description
1 polymer ?
#
loop_
_entity_poly.entity_id
_entity_poly.type
_entity_poly.pdbx_seq_one_letter_code
_entity_poly.pdbx_strand_id
1 'polypeptide(L)'
;NYVTRGDVVSVLAPNVPAQYEMHFAVPMAGAVLNTINTRLDARSLAAILKHSEAKVLFVDYQSLSLATDAARMMQTRAPRMVLIHDDPHHRDAELGTYEDLVRGGDPSFRPVMPQDEWDSIALNYTSGTTSAPKGVVYSHRGAYLSSLAILLLWEMGPEPVYLWTLPMFHCNGWTFTWAVAARGGTNVCIRNTSASEIFTSITRHGVTHLCCAPIVFNIILNADPHERQPLPRRVHVLTGGAPPPPTAVSLVEAAGFNVTHAYGLTEATGPALACEWKREWNGLSASERGSLKGRQGVAVLSLDGVDVKHPETMSSVRRDGESMGEIMVRGSGLMKGYLRDTSGTADAFAGGWFHTGDVGVIHPDGYVEIKDRSKDVIISGGENISSVEVETVLYSHPLVTEAAVVAMPHPHWGETPCA
;
A
#
# COMPACT_ATOMS: atom_id res chain seq x y z
N ASN A 1 -12.53 -29.23 10.83
CA ASN A 1 -12.07 -27.88 10.46
C ASN A 1 -11.64 -27.88 9.00
N TYR A 2 -12.30 -27.09 8.15
CA TYR A 2 -11.99 -27.00 6.71
C TYR A 2 -10.68 -26.24 6.44
N VAL A 3 -10.33 -25.32 7.34
CA VAL A 3 -9.09 -24.54 7.36
C VAL A 3 -8.20 -25.06 8.50
N THR A 4 -6.91 -25.18 8.23
CA THR A 4 -5.85 -25.62 9.13
C THR A 4 -4.64 -24.69 9.05
N ARG A 5 -3.67 -24.87 9.95
CA ARG A 5 -2.48 -24.01 10.01
C ARG A 5 -1.77 -23.92 8.65
N GLY A 6 -1.46 -22.71 8.21
CA GLY A 6 -0.73 -22.44 6.97
C GLY A 6 -1.58 -22.46 5.70
N ASP A 7 -2.86 -22.83 5.78
CA ASP A 7 -3.77 -22.72 4.65
C ASP A 7 -3.97 -21.25 4.26
N VAL A 8 -4.08 -20.99 2.96
CA VAL A 8 -4.39 -19.64 2.47
C VAL A 8 -5.90 -19.43 2.41
N VAL A 9 -6.35 -18.34 3.03
CA VAL A 9 -7.72 -17.83 2.92
C VAL A 9 -7.67 -16.50 2.18
N SER A 10 -8.33 -16.46 1.03
CA SER A 10 -8.37 -15.29 0.16
C SER A 10 -9.58 -14.41 0.43
N VAL A 11 -9.44 -13.11 0.25
CA VAL A 11 -10.52 -12.12 0.37
C VAL A 11 -10.52 -11.20 -0.84
N LEU A 12 -11.63 -11.14 -1.56
CA LEU A 12 -11.89 -10.23 -2.68
C LEU A 12 -13.03 -9.29 -2.30
N ALA A 13 -12.69 -8.17 -1.68
CA ALA A 13 -13.66 -7.20 -1.18
C ALA A 13 -13.11 -5.76 -1.24
N PRO A 14 -14.00 -4.74 -1.26
CA PRO A 14 -13.62 -3.37 -0.97
C PRO A 14 -13.44 -3.15 0.54
N ASN A 15 -13.16 -1.92 0.97
CA ASN A 15 -13.02 -1.61 2.39
C ASN A 15 -14.37 -1.72 3.11
N VAL A 16 -14.64 -2.90 3.66
CA VAL A 16 -15.85 -3.25 4.42
C VAL A 16 -15.46 -3.89 5.75
N PRO A 17 -16.34 -3.85 6.78
CA PRO A 17 -16.04 -4.44 8.08
C PRO A 17 -15.53 -5.89 8.02
N ALA A 18 -16.17 -6.73 7.21
CA ALA A 18 -15.75 -8.13 7.03
C ALA A 18 -14.29 -8.26 6.58
N GLN A 19 -13.80 -7.40 5.67
CA GLN A 19 -12.39 -7.45 5.25
C GLN A 19 -11.44 -7.04 6.38
N TYR A 20 -11.83 -6.05 7.20
CA TYR A 20 -11.06 -5.67 8.37
C TYR A 20 -10.99 -6.82 9.39
N GLU A 21 -12.12 -7.45 9.69
CA GLU A 21 -12.22 -8.58 10.61
C GLU A 21 -11.39 -9.78 10.14
N MET A 22 -11.31 -10.03 8.83
CA MET A 22 -10.46 -11.08 8.25
C MET A 22 -8.95 -10.88 8.51
N HIS A 23 -8.48 -9.65 8.73
CA HIS A 23 -7.09 -9.39 9.16
C HIS A 23 -6.76 -9.98 10.52
N PHE A 24 -7.77 -10.34 11.32
CA PHE A 24 -7.62 -11.00 12.61
C PHE A 24 -8.11 -12.44 12.55
N ALA A 25 -9.33 -12.67 12.07
CA ALA A 25 -9.96 -14.00 12.12
C ALA A 25 -9.18 -15.06 11.33
N VAL A 26 -8.59 -14.71 10.18
CA VAL A 26 -7.78 -15.66 9.39
C VAL A 26 -6.49 -16.05 10.13
N PRO A 27 -5.63 -15.11 10.57
CA PRO A 27 -4.48 -15.44 11.41
C PRO A 27 -4.85 -16.13 12.73
N MET A 28 -5.94 -15.74 13.39
CA MET A 28 -6.42 -16.38 14.62
C MET A 28 -6.93 -17.81 14.40
N ALA A 29 -7.27 -18.20 13.17
CA ALA A 29 -7.53 -19.58 12.79
C ALA A 29 -6.23 -20.35 12.42
N GLY A 30 -5.07 -19.70 12.48
CA GLY A 30 -3.76 -20.24 12.10
C GLY A 30 -3.48 -20.20 10.59
N ALA A 31 -4.34 -19.56 9.81
CA ALA A 31 -4.25 -19.47 8.36
C ALA A 31 -3.54 -18.19 7.91
N VAL A 32 -3.15 -18.15 6.63
CA VAL A 32 -2.50 -17.00 5.99
C VAL A 32 -3.53 -16.19 5.21
N LEU A 33 -3.65 -14.90 5.52
CA LEU A 33 -4.58 -14.02 4.82
C LEU A 33 -4.04 -13.58 3.46
N ASN A 34 -4.78 -13.82 2.39
CA ASN A 34 -4.48 -13.32 1.05
C ASN A 34 -5.54 -12.30 0.60
N THR A 35 -5.28 -11.00 0.78
CA THR A 35 -6.19 -9.96 0.30
C THR A 35 -5.92 -9.64 -1.16
N ILE A 36 -6.94 -9.66 -2.00
CA ILE A 36 -6.80 -9.56 -3.45
C ILE A 36 -7.41 -8.25 -3.95
N ASN A 37 -6.70 -7.60 -4.87
CA ASN A 37 -7.15 -6.38 -5.53
C ASN A 37 -8.43 -6.65 -6.36
N THR A 38 -9.50 -5.94 -6.04
CA THR A 38 -10.81 -6.04 -6.71
C THR A 38 -10.84 -5.48 -8.13
N ARG A 39 -9.76 -4.82 -8.57
CA ARG A 39 -9.62 -4.22 -9.90
C ARG A 39 -8.95 -5.13 -10.93
N LEU A 40 -8.60 -6.35 -10.53
CA LEU A 40 -7.99 -7.34 -11.42
C LEU A 40 -9.02 -7.94 -12.37
N ASP A 41 -8.56 -8.42 -13.53
CA ASP A 41 -9.39 -9.25 -14.40
C ASP A 41 -9.51 -10.70 -13.86
N ALA A 42 -10.45 -11.46 -14.42
CA ALA A 42 -10.72 -12.85 -14.01
C ALA A 42 -9.51 -13.78 -14.21
N ARG A 43 -8.67 -13.52 -15.22
CA ARG A 43 -7.49 -14.35 -15.53
C ARG A 43 -6.40 -14.14 -14.48
N SER A 44 -6.12 -12.90 -14.12
CA SER A 44 -5.19 -12.52 -13.07
C SER A 44 -5.67 -13.04 -11.71
N LEU A 45 -6.96 -12.92 -11.41
CA LEU A 45 -7.55 -13.49 -10.20
C LEU A 45 -7.39 -15.03 -10.17
N ALA A 46 -7.70 -15.73 -11.25
CA ALA A 46 -7.53 -17.18 -11.34
C ALA A 46 -6.06 -17.61 -11.15
N ALA A 47 -5.11 -16.85 -11.72
CA ALA A 47 -3.69 -17.08 -11.55
C ALA A 47 -3.25 -16.92 -10.08
N ILE A 48 -3.73 -15.88 -9.39
CA ILE A 48 -3.46 -15.65 -7.96
C ILE A 48 -4.05 -16.78 -7.10
N LEU A 49 -5.32 -17.16 -7.32
CA LEU A 49 -5.97 -18.22 -6.54
C LEU A 49 -5.30 -19.58 -6.74
N LYS A 50 -4.84 -19.87 -7.97
CA LYS A 50 -4.06 -21.06 -8.28
C LYS A 50 -2.69 -21.02 -7.59
N HIS A 51 -1.95 -19.92 -7.71
CA HIS A 51 -0.59 -19.79 -7.16
C HIS A 51 -0.58 -19.85 -5.62
N SER A 52 -1.59 -19.26 -4.99
CA SER A 52 -1.75 -19.24 -3.53
C SER A 52 -2.31 -20.55 -2.96
N GLU A 53 -2.83 -21.43 -3.82
CA GLU A 53 -3.58 -22.63 -3.41
C GLU A 53 -4.69 -22.31 -2.38
N ALA A 54 -5.38 -21.19 -2.59
CA ALA A 54 -6.42 -20.72 -1.68
C ALA A 54 -7.47 -21.80 -1.42
N LYS A 55 -7.77 -22.08 -0.14
CA LYS A 55 -8.82 -23.03 0.25
C LYS A 55 -10.20 -22.39 0.30
N VAL A 56 -10.26 -21.16 0.76
CA VAL A 56 -11.50 -20.38 0.89
C VAL A 56 -11.29 -19.03 0.21
N LEU A 57 -12.32 -18.55 -0.48
CA LEU A 57 -12.40 -17.21 -1.04
C LEU A 57 -13.64 -16.52 -0.46
N PHE A 58 -13.43 -15.54 0.43
CA PHE A 58 -14.48 -14.61 0.80
C PHE A 58 -14.62 -13.56 -0.30
N VAL A 59 -15.82 -13.39 -0.82
CA VAL A 59 -16.08 -12.53 -1.98
C VAL A 59 -17.20 -11.56 -1.69
N ASP A 60 -16.95 -10.27 -1.90
CA ASP A 60 -17.99 -9.25 -1.86
C ASP A 60 -19.01 -9.45 -2.98
N TYR A 61 -20.29 -9.21 -2.69
CA TYR A 61 -21.38 -9.40 -3.66
C TYR A 61 -21.19 -8.62 -4.97
N GLN A 62 -20.52 -7.46 -4.94
CA GLN A 62 -20.23 -6.69 -6.16
C GLN A 62 -19.13 -7.35 -7.02
N SER A 63 -18.32 -8.23 -6.45
CA SER A 63 -17.22 -8.95 -7.11
C SER A 63 -17.55 -10.43 -7.39
N LEU A 64 -18.78 -10.88 -7.13
CA LEU A 64 -19.16 -12.29 -7.27
C LEU A 64 -19.06 -12.80 -8.71
N SER A 65 -19.43 -11.97 -9.70
CA SER A 65 -19.30 -12.31 -11.12
C SER A 65 -17.84 -12.55 -11.50
N LEU A 66 -16.95 -11.61 -11.13
CA LEU A 66 -15.51 -11.70 -11.33
C LEU A 66 -14.92 -12.98 -10.71
N ALA A 67 -15.28 -13.29 -9.46
CA ALA A 67 -14.82 -14.50 -8.78
C ALA A 67 -15.33 -15.78 -9.44
N THR A 68 -16.58 -15.79 -9.89
CA THR A 68 -17.19 -16.94 -10.59
C THR A 68 -16.48 -17.19 -11.93
N ASP A 69 -16.20 -16.14 -12.69
CA ASP A 69 -15.49 -16.26 -13.96
C ASP A 69 -14.04 -16.72 -13.76
N ALA A 70 -13.35 -16.21 -12.73
CA ALA A 70 -12.03 -16.69 -12.36
C ALA A 70 -12.04 -18.17 -11.96
N ALA A 71 -13.01 -18.60 -11.15
CA ALA A 71 -13.16 -19.99 -10.74
C ALA A 71 -13.39 -20.94 -11.93
N ARG A 72 -14.15 -20.50 -12.95
CA ARG A 72 -14.34 -21.27 -14.20
C ARG A 72 -13.07 -21.38 -15.03
N MET A 73 -12.16 -20.40 -14.96
CA MET A 73 -10.88 -20.42 -15.67
C MET A 73 -9.82 -21.28 -14.96
N MET A 74 -10.02 -21.63 -13.69
CA MET A 74 -9.09 -22.47 -12.94
C MET A 74 -9.09 -23.91 -13.47
N GLN A 75 -7.92 -24.40 -13.85
CA GLN A 75 -7.69 -25.81 -14.21
C GLN A 75 -7.49 -26.71 -12.97
N THR A 76 -7.35 -26.10 -11.79
CA THR A 76 -7.24 -26.76 -10.49
C THR A 76 -8.55 -26.62 -9.72
N ARG A 77 -8.68 -27.32 -8.59
CA ARG A 77 -9.85 -27.15 -7.71
C ARG A 77 -9.97 -25.68 -7.28
N ALA A 78 -11.13 -25.08 -7.54
CA ALA A 78 -11.45 -23.73 -7.08
C ALA A 78 -11.63 -23.71 -5.55
N PRO A 79 -11.28 -22.58 -4.89
CA PRO A 79 -11.56 -22.39 -3.47
C PRO A 79 -13.06 -22.48 -3.18
N ARG A 80 -13.43 -22.86 -1.95
CA ARG A 80 -14.80 -22.66 -1.48
C ARG A 80 -15.09 -21.16 -1.41
N MET A 81 -16.10 -20.70 -2.12
CA MET A 81 -16.54 -19.30 -2.03
C MET A 81 -17.49 -19.10 -0.84
N VAL A 82 -17.40 -17.93 -0.20
CA VAL A 82 -18.31 -17.45 0.85
C VAL A 82 -18.68 -16.00 0.55
N LEU A 83 -19.97 -15.69 0.53
CA LEU A 83 -20.45 -14.36 0.15
C LEU A 83 -20.35 -13.36 1.31
N ILE A 84 -19.75 -12.20 1.06
CA ILE A 84 -19.86 -11.00 1.90
C ILE A 84 -20.96 -10.13 1.30
N HIS A 85 -21.94 -9.75 2.10
CA HIS A 85 -23.10 -8.95 1.69
C HIS A 85 -23.38 -7.84 2.71
N ASP A 86 -23.85 -6.68 2.25
CA ASP A 86 -24.12 -5.53 3.13
C ASP A 86 -25.34 -5.75 4.05
N ASP A 87 -26.37 -6.45 3.54
CA ASP A 87 -27.50 -6.89 4.36
C ASP A 87 -27.10 -8.11 5.22
N PRO A 88 -27.02 -7.99 6.56
CA PRO A 88 -26.64 -9.09 7.44
C PRO A 88 -27.71 -10.19 7.55
N HIS A 89 -28.92 -9.92 7.06
CA HIS A 89 -30.01 -10.88 6.96
C HIS A 89 -30.06 -11.61 5.63
N HIS A 90 -29.23 -11.22 4.64
CA HIS A 90 -29.10 -11.97 3.39
C HIS A 90 -28.62 -13.40 3.65
N ARG A 91 -29.17 -14.35 2.89
CA ARG A 91 -28.78 -15.77 2.94
C ARG A 91 -28.57 -16.25 1.52
N ASP A 92 -27.49 -16.99 1.33
CA ASP A 92 -27.20 -17.67 0.08
C ASP A 92 -27.06 -19.17 0.38
N ALA A 93 -27.93 -19.99 -0.21
CA ALA A 93 -27.98 -21.43 0.07
C ALA A 93 -26.84 -22.20 -0.60
N GLU A 94 -26.23 -21.66 -1.66
CA GLU A 94 -25.18 -22.33 -2.43
C GLU A 94 -23.80 -22.01 -1.83
N LEU A 95 -23.51 -20.74 -1.60
CA LEU A 95 -22.22 -20.26 -1.12
C LEU A 95 -22.15 -20.19 0.41
N GLY A 96 -23.29 -19.93 1.07
CA GLY A 96 -23.32 -19.42 2.43
C GLY A 96 -22.82 -17.98 2.52
N THR A 97 -23.07 -17.34 3.66
CA THR A 97 -22.68 -15.93 3.89
C THR A 97 -21.67 -15.80 5.02
N TYR A 98 -20.88 -14.71 4.98
CA TYR A 98 -19.98 -14.30 6.05
C TYR A 98 -20.73 -14.20 7.39
N GLU A 99 -21.89 -13.57 7.40
CA GLU A 99 -22.72 -13.36 8.60
C GLU A 99 -23.31 -14.66 9.16
N ASP A 100 -23.57 -15.67 8.31
CA ASP A 100 -23.94 -17.02 8.79
C ASP A 100 -22.76 -17.69 9.51
N LEU A 101 -21.53 -17.51 9.01
CA LEU A 101 -20.34 -18.03 9.68
C LEU A 101 -20.07 -17.33 11.01
N VAL A 102 -20.25 -16.00 11.08
CA VAL A 102 -20.12 -15.24 12.33
C VAL A 102 -21.16 -15.71 13.35
N ARG A 103 -22.43 -15.81 12.98
CA ARG A 103 -23.51 -16.29 13.87
C ARG A 103 -23.34 -17.74 14.30
N GLY A 104 -22.76 -18.58 13.44
CA GLY A 104 -22.47 -19.97 13.74
C GLY A 104 -21.13 -20.19 14.45
N GLY A 105 -20.36 -19.14 14.72
CA GLY A 105 -19.06 -19.22 15.37
C GLY A 105 -19.14 -19.71 16.81
N ASP A 106 -18.07 -20.38 17.26
CA ASP A 106 -17.94 -20.81 18.65
C ASP A 106 -17.39 -19.65 19.52
N PRO A 107 -18.18 -19.08 20.45
CA PRO A 107 -17.71 -18.01 21.33
C PRO A 107 -16.61 -18.46 22.31
N SER A 108 -16.42 -19.77 22.47
CA SER A 108 -15.35 -20.33 23.30
C SER A 108 -14.06 -20.62 22.51
N PHE A 109 -14.05 -20.39 21.20
CA PHE A 109 -12.88 -20.59 20.36
C PHE A 109 -11.65 -19.85 20.91
N ARG A 110 -10.51 -20.55 20.92
CA ARG A 110 -9.23 -19.98 21.33
C ARG A 110 -8.38 -19.74 20.08
N PRO A 111 -7.87 -18.52 19.86
CA PRO A 111 -6.99 -18.24 18.74
C PRO A 111 -5.81 -19.20 18.67
N VAL A 112 -5.53 -19.69 17.47
CA VAL A 112 -4.34 -20.49 17.17
C VAL A 112 -3.15 -19.54 17.11
N MET A 113 -2.32 -19.56 18.16
CA MET A 113 -1.15 -18.69 18.24
C MET A 113 -0.05 -19.10 17.25
N PRO A 114 0.76 -18.16 16.72
CA PRO A 114 1.97 -18.50 15.97
C PRO A 114 2.92 -19.33 16.83
N GLN A 115 3.58 -20.32 16.24
CA GLN A 115 4.60 -21.13 16.90
C GLN A 115 5.98 -20.46 16.86
N ASP A 116 6.21 -19.70 15.79
CA ASP A 116 7.37 -18.85 15.59
C ASP A 116 6.85 -17.48 15.13
N GLU A 117 7.49 -16.39 15.54
CA GLU A 117 7.17 -15.05 15.04
C GLU A 117 7.40 -14.92 13.51
N TRP A 118 8.21 -15.81 12.92
CA TRP A 118 8.39 -15.95 11.47
C TRP A 118 7.28 -16.74 10.76
N ASP A 119 6.28 -17.25 11.49
CA ASP A 119 5.09 -17.82 10.87
C ASP A 119 4.43 -16.79 9.95
N SER A 120 3.91 -17.27 8.82
CA SER A 120 3.30 -16.41 7.81
C SER A 120 1.93 -15.91 8.29
N ILE A 121 1.71 -14.59 8.24
CA ILE A 121 0.44 -13.97 8.63
C ILE A 121 -0.40 -13.56 7.41
N ALA A 122 0.27 -13.10 6.35
CA ALA A 122 -0.38 -12.60 5.15
C ALA A 122 0.43 -12.90 3.88
N LEU A 123 -0.28 -12.90 2.76
CA LEU A 123 0.21 -13.03 1.40
C LEU A 123 -0.37 -11.86 0.60
N ASN A 124 0.50 -11.14 -0.11
CA ASN A 124 0.13 -10.03 -0.98
C ASN A 124 0.69 -10.30 -2.37
N TYR A 125 0.04 -9.84 -3.43
CA TYR A 125 0.54 -10.05 -4.79
C TYR A 125 0.92 -8.74 -5.46
N THR A 126 2.11 -8.73 -6.08
CA THR A 126 2.58 -7.61 -6.90
C THR A 126 2.49 -7.94 -8.38
N SER A 127 2.13 -6.95 -9.18
CA SER A 127 2.26 -6.99 -10.64
C SER A 127 3.73 -6.76 -10.97
N GLY A 128 4.54 -7.82 -10.90
CA GLY A 128 5.91 -7.76 -11.39
C GLY A 128 5.94 -7.48 -12.90
N THR A 129 7.10 -7.04 -13.42
CA THR A 129 7.31 -6.84 -14.86
C THR A 129 7.31 -8.12 -15.68
N THR A 130 7.31 -9.27 -15.00
CA THR A 130 7.08 -10.59 -15.57
C THR A 130 5.58 -10.89 -15.54
N SER A 131 5.02 -11.48 -16.60
CA SER A 131 3.59 -11.80 -16.74
C SER A 131 3.00 -12.75 -15.67
N ALA A 132 3.81 -13.26 -14.74
CA ALA A 132 3.39 -14.12 -13.63
C ALA A 132 3.26 -13.34 -12.30
N PRO A 133 2.20 -13.58 -11.50
CA PRO A 133 1.98 -12.88 -10.24
C PRO A 133 3.02 -13.29 -9.19
N LYS A 134 3.65 -12.30 -8.53
CA LYS A 134 4.63 -12.55 -7.46
C LYS A 134 3.96 -12.44 -6.10
N GLY A 135 3.95 -13.53 -5.34
CA GLY A 135 3.34 -13.56 -4.00
C GLY A 135 4.34 -13.18 -2.93
N VAL A 136 4.19 -12.02 -2.30
CA VAL A 136 5.00 -11.51 -1.19
C VAL A 136 4.44 -12.02 0.13
N VAL A 137 5.25 -12.76 0.88
CA VAL A 137 4.84 -13.38 2.15
C VAL A 137 5.27 -12.50 3.33
N TYR A 138 4.33 -12.16 4.21
CA TYR A 138 4.61 -11.45 5.47
C TYR A 138 4.68 -12.43 6.64
N SER A 139 5.55 -12.15 7.60
CA SER A 139 5.58 -12.84 8.90
C SER A 139 4.80 -12.07 9.97
N HIS A 140 4.40 -12.77 11.03
CA HIS A 140 3.83 -12.13 12.22
C HIS A 140 4.78 -11.06 12.81
N ARG A 141 6.09 -11.37 12.89
CA ARG A 141 7.14 -10.44 13.32
C ARG A 141 7.16 -9.18 12.46
N GLY A 142 7.22 -9.33 11.13
CA GLY A 142 7.29 -8.21 10.20
C GLY A 142 6.06 -7.32 10.30
N ALA A 143 4.86 -7.91 10.28
CA ALA A 143 3.61 -7.17 10.43
C ALA A 143 3.52 -6.42 11.78
N TYR A 144 3.92 -7.06 12.89
CA TYR A 144 3.94 -6.44 14.21
C TYR A 144 4.90 -5.25 14.28
N LEU A 145 6.14 -5.44 13.84
CA LEU A 145 7.17 -4.39 13.87
C LEU A 145 6.82 -3.22 12.94
N SER A 146 6.34 -3.50 11.73
CA SER A 146 5.88 -2.45 10.81
C SER A 146 4.70 -1.68 11.38
N SER A 147 3.73 -2.37 11.99
CA SER A 147 2.59 -1.72 12.66
C SER A 147 3.04 -0.78 13.79
N LEU A 148 4.00 -1.20 14.62
CA LEU A 148 4.55 -0.33 15.68
C LEU A 148 5.33 0.85 15.09
N ALA A 149 6.12 0.61 14.05
CA ALA A 149 6.94 1.65 13.44
C ALA A 149 6.08 2.77 12.83
N ILE A 150 5.00 2.45 12.13
CA ILE A 150 4.10 3.47 11.56
C ILE A 150 3.34 4.25 12.64
N LEU A 151 2.99 3.62 13.77
CA LEU A 151 2.33 4.32 14.89
C LEU A 151 3.25 5.36 15.51
N LEU A 152 4.53 5.02 15.69
CA LEU A 152 5.54 5.91 16.26
C LEU A 152 5.88 7.04 15.28
N LEU A 153 6.14 6.70 14.02
CA LEU A 153 6.49 7.64 12.96
C LEU A 153 5.39 8.68 12.75
N TRP A 154 4.13 8.25 12.73
CA TRP A 154 3.01 9.15 12.47
C TRP A 154 2.42 9.76 13.75
N GLU A 155 3.07 9.52 14.90
CA GLU A 155 2.65 9.97 16.23
C GLU A 155 1.16 9.70 16.52
N MET A 156 0.67 8.54 16.07
CA MET A 156 -0.75 8.23 16.12
C MET A 156 -1.20 8.02 17.57
N GLY A 157 -2.08 8.90 18.04
CA GLY A 157 -2.67 8.88 19.38
C GLY A 157 -3.56 7.66 19.66
N PRO A 158 -4.04 7.49 20.90
CA PRO A 158 -5.02 6.45 21.22
C PRO A 158 -6.37 6.77 20.55
N GLU A 159 -7.17 5.74 20.33
CA GLU A 159 -8.55 5.82 19.83
C GLU A 159 -8.71 6.67 18.54
N PRO A 160 -7.85 6.49 17.51
CA PRO A 160 -8.02 7.22 16.26
C PRO A 160 -9.33 6.82 15.57
N VAL A 161 -9.99 7.76 14.90
CA VAL A 161 -11.09 7.47 13.98
C VAL A 161 -10.50 7.46 12.58
N TYR A 162 -10.27 6.27 12.05
CA TYR A 162 -9.54 6.04 10.81
C TYR A 162 -10.50 5.79 9.65
N LEU A 163 -10.42 6.61 8.60
CA LEU A 163 -11.21 6.45 7.37
C LEU A 163 -10.43 5.64 6.32
N TRP A 164 -11.04 4.56 5.87
CA TRP A 164 -10.46 3.66 4.89
C TRP A 164 -10.64 4.14 3.45
N THR A 165 -9.81 5.11 3.04
CA THR A 165 -9.67 5.54 1.63
C THR A 165 -8.60 4.73 0.88
N LEU A 166 -7.59 4.23 1.59
CA LEU A 166 -6.60 3.29 1.07
C LEU A 166 -7.20 1.87 1.06
N PRO A 167 -7.10 1.10 -0.04
CA PRO A 167 -7.59 -0.27 -0.05
C PRO A 167 -6.85 -1.18 0.95
N MET A 168 -7.60 -1.89 1.80
CA MET A 168 -7.05 -2.88 2.73
C MET A 168 -6.35 -4.03 2.00
N PHE A 169 -6.66 -4.28 0.73
CA PHE A 169 -5.96 -5.29 -0.06
C PHE A 169 -4.55 -4.90 -0.48
N HIS A 170 -4.18 -3.62 -0.33
CA HIS A 170 -2.86 -3.13 -0.72
C HIS A 170 -1.93 -3.09 0.49
N CYS A 171 -1.00 -4.05 0.57
CA CYS A 171 -0.11 -4.26 1.71
C CYS A 171 -0.86 -4.32 3.05
N ASN A 172 -2.01 -5.00 3.11
CA ASN A 172 -2.87 -5.08 4.30
C ASN A 172 -3.27 -3.71 4.86
N GLY A 173 -3.52 -2.73 3.98
CA GLY A 173 -3.80 -1.35 4.35
C GLY A 173 -2.58 -0.66 4.95
N TRP A 174 -1.39 -0.92 4.41
CA TRP A 174 -0.10 -0.43 4.92
C TRP A 174 0.11 -0.80 6.40
N THR A 175 -0.38 -1.96 6.83
CA THR A 175 -0.44 -2.43 8.23
C THR A 175 -1.31 -1.62 9.19
N PHE A 176 -2.02 -0.59 8.71
CA PHE A 176 -2.98 0.15 9.55
C PHE A 176 -4.16 -0.70 10.02
N THR A 177 -4.43 -1.83 9.36
CA THR A 177 -5.47 -2.77 9.80
C THR A 177 -5.17 -3.26 11.23
N TRP A 178 -3.92 -3.65 11.48
CA TRP A 178 -3.43 -4.04 12.80
C TRP A 178 -3.08 -2.83 13.68
N ALA A 179 -2.49 -1.78 13.12
CA ALA A 179 -2.06 -0.62 13.91
C ALA A 179 -3.24 0.13 14.55
N VAL A 180 -4.34 0.33 13.82
CA VAL A 180 -5.55 0.99 14.34
C VAL A 180 -6.17 0.17 15.47
N ALA A 181 -6.21 -1.16 15.35
CA ALA A 181 -6.67 -2.04 16.43
C ALA A 181 -5.78 -1.93 17.67
N ALA A 182 -4.45 -1.90 17.50
CA ALA A 182 -3.50 -1.77 18.60
C ALA A 182 -3.66 -0.46 19.37
N ARG A 183 -4.23 0.58 18.76
CA ARG A 183 -4.57 1.87 19.40
C ARG A 183 -6.00 1.95 19.92
N GLY A 184 -6.81 0.89 19.79
CA GLY A 184 -8.23 0.92 20.13
C GLY A 184 -9.05 1.86 19.24
N GLY A 185 -8.63 2.04 17.98
CA GLY A 185 -9.26 2.97 17.05
C GLY A 185 -10.58 2.49 16.44
N THR A 186 -11.35 3.44 15.93
CA THR A 186 -12.57 3.20 15.15
C THR A 186 -12.21 3.14 13.66
N ASN A 187 -12.75 2.15 12.96
CA ASN A 187 -12.59 1.97 11.52
C ASN A 187 -13.84 2.43 10.78
N VAL A 188 -13.73 3.50 9.99
CA VAL A 188 -14.80 3.98 9.11
C VAL A 188 -14.54 3.41 7.71
N CYS A 189 -15.34 2.43 7.33
CA CYS A 189 -15.21 1.71 6.06
C CYS A 189 -16.10 2.34 4.99
N ILE A 190 -15.52 2.69 3.83
CA ILE A 190 -16.25 3.17 2.65
C ILE A 190 -15.95 2.26 1.46
N ARG A 191 -16.99 1.92 0.68
CA ARG A 191 -16.82 1.09 -0.52
C ARG A 191 -16.12 1.83 -1.65
N ASN A 192 -16.49 3.09 -1.83
CA ASN A 192 -16.03 3.96 -2.91
C ASN A 192 -15.37 5.20 -2.33
N THR A 193 -14.18 5.54 -2.84
CA THR A 193 -13.48 6.75 -2.45
C THR A 193 -13.98 7.93 -3.29
N SER A 194 -15.07 8.56 -2.85
CA SER A 194 -15.63 9.78 -3.47
C SER A 194 -15.52 10.99 -2.52
N ALA A 195 -15.64 12.19 -3.08
CA ALA A 195 -15.62 13.43 -2.30
C ALA A 195 -16.73 13.45 -1.24
N SER A 196 -17.99 13.23 -1.66
CA SER A 196 -19.13 13.13 -0.74
C SER A 196 -18.92 12.12 0.39
N GLU A 197 -18.43 10.91 0.11
CA GLU A 197 -18.17 9.89 1.13
C GLU A 197 -17.09 10.33 2.12
N ILE A 198 -16.00 10.94 1.63
CA ILE A 198 -14.90 11.45 2.46
C ILE A 198 -15.41 12.55 3.39
N PHE A 199 -16.00 13.62 2.84
CA PHE A 199 -16.45 14.77 3.64
C PHE A 199 -17.57 14.39 4.62
N THR A 200 -18.56 13.61 4.16
CA THR A 200 -19.64 13.13 5.03
C THR A 200 -19.10 12.24 6.15
N SER A 201 -18.17 11.33 5.85
CA SER A 201 -17.56 10.47 6.87
C SER A 201 -16.77 11.28 7.89
N ILE A 202 -16.00 12.28 7.44
CA ILE A 202 -15.25 13.16 8.33
C ILE A 202 -16.19 13.90 9.28
N THR A 203 -17.24 14.55 8.76
CA THR A 203 -18.18 15.30 9.61
C THR A 203 -18.96 14.39 10.53
N ARG A 204 -19.51 13.29 10.01
CA ARG A 204 -20.42 12.41 10.74
C ARG A 204 -19.73 11.59 11.83
N HIS A 205 -18.56 11.04 11.54
CA HIS A 205 -17.86 10.14 12.44
C HIS A 205 -16.70 10.81 13.18
N GLY A 206 -16.37 12.06 12.83
CA GLY A 206 -15.25 12.76 13.41
C GLY A 206 -13.94 12.06 13.07
N VAL A 207 -13.69 11.79 11.79
CA VAL A 207 -12.44 11.15 11.29
C VAL A 207 -11.22 11.99 11.68
N THR A 208 -10.20 11.34 12.24
CA THR A 208 -8.92 11.97 12.60
C THR A 208 -7.80 11.64 11.62
N HIS A 209 -7.84 10.45 11.00
CA HIS A 209 -6.77 9.93 10.15
C HIS A 209 -7.32 9.26 8.89
N LEU A 210 -6.59 9.37 7.79
CA LEU A 210 -6.78 8.53 6.60
C LEU A 210 -5.44 8.34 5.88
N CYS A 211 -5.29 7.21 5.17
CA CYS A 211 -4.19 7.03 4.22
C CYS A 211 -4.71 7.02 2.79
N CYS A 212 -3.93 7.51 1.83
CA CYS A 212 -4.37 7.53 0.44
C CYS A 212 -3.23 7.51 -0.58
N ALA A 213 -3.55 7.19 -1.82
CA ALA A 213 -2.71 7.53 -2.96
C ALA A 213 -2.96 9.00 -3.36
N PRO A 214 -2.01 9.67 -4.06
CA PRO A 214 -2.15 11.07 -4.45
C PRO A 214 -3.42 11.41 -5.23
N ILE A 215 -3.99 10.47 -6.00
CA ILE A 215 -5.27 10.68 -6.72
C ILE A 215 -6.43 11.10 -5.80
N VAL A 216 -6.41 10.71 -4.52
CA VAL A 216 -7.43 11.13 -3.55
C VAL A 216 -7.33 12.62 -3.24
N PHE A 217 -6.16 13.25 -3.40
CA PHE A 217 -6.03 14.70 -3.31
C PHE A 217 -6.85 15.37 -4.42
N ASN A 218 -6.81 14.85 -5.64
CA ASN A 218 -7.63 15.36 -6.74
C ASN A 218 -9.13 15.18 -6.44
N ILE A 219 -9.54 14.06 -5.84
CA ILE A 219 -10.93 13.85 -5.40
C ILE A 219 -11.35 14.92 -4.37
N ILE A 220 -10.50 15.20 -3.38
CA ILE A 220 -10.77 16.23 -2.36
C ILE A 220 -10.81 17.64 -2.96
N LEU A 221 -9.84 17.97 -3.81
CA LEU A 221 -9.66 19.31 -4.39
C LEU A 221 -10.65 19.63 -5.51
N ASN A 222 -11.26 18.62 -6.13
CA ASN A 222 -12.29 18.78 -7.16
C ASN A 222 -13.71 18.47 -6.66
N ALA A 223 -13.89 18.22 -5.36
CA ALA A 223 -15.21 18.05 -4.75
C ALA A 223 -16.15 19.21 -5.12
N ASP A 224 -17.41 18.93 -5.41
CA ASP A 224 -18.36 20.00 -5.70
C ASP A 224 -18.57 20.88 -4.45
N PRO A 225 -18.89 22.18 -4.61
CA PRO A 225 -19.06 23.09 -3.47
C PRO A 225 -20.08 22.62 -2.43
N HIS A 226 -21.09 21.84 -2.84
CA HIS A 226 -22.11 21.29 -1.94
C HIS A 226 -21.65 20.03 -1.19
N GLU A 227 -20.65 19.32 -1.69
CA GLU A 227 -20.02 18.18 -1.01
C GLU A 227 -18.98 18.64 0.01
N ARG A 228 -18.31 19.78 -0.25
CA ARG A 228 -17.29 20.34 0.64
C ARG A 228 -17.92 20.90 1.90
N GLN A 229 -17.77 20.15 2.98
CA GLN A 229 -18.08 20.63 4.32
C GLN A 229 -16.81 21.13 5.02
N PRO A 230 -16.87 22.25 5.76
CA PRO A 230 -15.74 22.68 6.59
C PRO A 230 -15.34 21.56 7.56
N LEU A 231 -14.05 21.21 7.58
CA LEU A 231 -13.58 20.16 8.48
C LEU A 231 -13.68 20.65 9.93
N PRO A 232 -14.25 19.85 10.85
CA PRO A 232 -14.40 20.23 12.26
C PRO A 232 -13.06 20.34 12.99
N ARG A 233 -12.00 19.74 12.42
CA ARG A 233 -10.62 19.79 12.90
C ARG A 233 -9.67 19.44 11.76
N ARG A 234 -8.36 19.58 11.99
CA ARG A 234 -7.38 19.03 11.04
C ARG A 234 -7.46 17.51 10.99
N VAL A 235 -7.47 16.97 9.77
CA VAL A 235 -7.42 15.52 9.51
C VAL A 235 -6.02 15.16 9.05
N HIS A 236 -5.39 14.19 9.71
CA HIS A 236 -4.05 13.72 9.34
C HIS A 236 -4.14 12.80 8.14
N VAL A 237 -3.33 13.07 7.12
CA VAL A 237 -3.28 12.29 5.89
C VAL A 237 -1.88 11.77 5.66
N LEU A 238 -1.74 10.45 5.55
CA LEU A 238 -0.50 9.82 5.11
C LEU A 238 -0.66 9.37 3.67
N THR A 239 0.09 10.00 2.76
CA THR A 239 0.04 9.72 1.32
C THR A 239 1.27 8.94 0.88
N GLY A 240 1.11 8.10 -0.14
CA GLY A 240 2.20 7.29 -0.67
C GLY A 240 1.83 6.50 -1.91
N GLY A 241 2.77 5.68 -2.39
CA GLY A 241 2.66 4.90 -3.62
C GLY A 241 3.09 5.66 -4.89
N ALA A 242 2.97 6.98 -4.89
CA ALA A 242 3.56 7.89 -5.87
C ALA A 242 3.91 9.22 -5.20
N PRO A 243 4.92 9.97 -5.68
CA PRO A 243 5.23 11.31 -5.18
C PRO A 243 4.02 12.25 -5.34
N PRO A 244 3.54 12.90 -4.28
CA PRO A 244 2.45 13.86 -4.41
C PRO A 244 2.96 15.18 -5.01
N PRO A 245 2.27 15.79 -5.99
CA PRO A 245 2.66 17.11 -6.51
C PRO A 245 2.70 18.17 -5.40
N PRO A 246 3.77 18.99 -5.28
CA PRO A 246 3.88 19.99 -4.21
C PRO A 246 2.71 21.00 -4.15
N THR A 247 2.14 21.33 -5.31
CA THR A 247 0.95 22.19 -5.43
C THR A 247 -0.29 21.52 -4.84
N ALA A 248 -0.53 20.25 -5.17
CA ALA A 248 -1.64 19.47 -4.61
C ALA A 248 -1.53 19.34 -3.08
N VAL A 249 -0.33 19.08 -2.56
CA VAL A 249 -0.08 19.04 -1.10
C VAL A 249 -0.50 20.36 -0.45
N SER A 250 -0.02 21.49 -0.98
CA SER A 250 -0.31 22.82 -0.42
C SER A 250 -1.81 23.13 -0.42
N LEU A 251 -2.52 22.77 -1.49
CA LEU A 251 -3.97 22.98 -1.60
C LEU A 251 -4.76 22.09 -0.65
N VAL A 252 -4.38 20.83 -0.48
CA VAL A 252 -5.01 19.90 0.47
C VAL A 252 -4.78 20.33 1.90
N GLU A 253 -3.60 20.85 2.23
CA GLU A 253 -3.35 21.44 3.55
C GLU A 253 -4.20 22.68 3.81
N ALA A 254 -4.39 23.54 2.80
CA ALA A 254 -5.29 24.68 2.89
C ALA A 254 -6.76 24.27 3.08
N ALA A 255 -7.15 23.08 2.58
CA ALA A 255 -8.46 22.48 2.81
C ALA A 255 -8.64 21.86 4.21
N GLY A 256 -7.62 21.95 5.08
CA GLY A 256 -7.70 21.53 6.47
C GLY A 256 -7.08 20.16 6.77
N PHE A 257 -6.39 19.55 5.82
CA PHE A 257 -5.65 18.31 6.05
C PHE A 257 -4.21 18.59 6.52
N ASN A 258 -3.58 17.60 7.17
CA ASN A 258 -2.16 17.64 7.52
C ASN A 258 -1.43 16.50 6.81
N VAL A 259 -0.61 16.83 5.81
CA VAL A 259 -0.05 15.83 4.89
C VAL A 259 1.33 15.36 5.32
N THR A 260 1.48 14.04 5.46
CA THR A 260 2.75 13.33 5.59
C THR A 260 2.94 12.43 4.36
N HIS A 261 4.09 12.52 3.71
CA HIS A 261 4.43 11.62 2.60
C HIS A 261 5.21 10.41 3.13
N ALA A 262 4.86 9.23 2.64
CA ALA A 262 5.55 7.99 2.94
C ALA A 262 5.83 7.20 1.66
N TYR A 263 6.91 6.44 1.68
CA TYR A 263 7.27 5.51 0.63
C TYR A 263 7.42 4.12 1.21
N GLY A 264 7.07 3.13 0.40
CA GLY A 264 7.15 1.74 0.76
C GLY A 264 6.81 0.87 -0.43
N LEU A 265 7.00 -0.43 -0.23
CA LEU A 265 6.68 -1.45 -1.21
C LEU A 265 5.89 -2.55 -0.52
N THR A 266 5.30 -3.44 -1.33
CA THR A 266 4.70 -4.65 -0.77
C THR A 266 5.78 -5.47 -0.05
N GLU A 267 6.96 -5.58 -0.64
CA GLU A 267 8.11 -6.31 -0.11
C GLU A 267 8.68 -5.70 1.18
N ALA A 268 8.36 -4.44 1.48
CA ALA A 268 8.74 -3.76 2.73
C ALA A 268 7.63 -3.80 3.80
N THR A 269 6.55 -4.55 3.57
CA THR A 269 5.38 -4.63 4.46
C THR A 269 4.73 -3.25 4.67
N GLY A 270 4.59 -2.48 3.59
CA GLY A 270 4.03 -1.13 3.63
C GLY A 270 5.10 -0.03 3.73
N PRO A 271 4.81 1.10 4.43
CA PRO A 271 5.73 2.22 4.55
C PRO A 271 7.10 1.84 5.15
N ALA A 272 8.15 2.13 4.39
CA ALA A 272 9.55 1.93 4.71
C ALA A 272 10.24 3.25 5.07
N LEU A 273 9.85 4.34 4.41
CA LEU A 273 10.35 5.70 4.64
C LEU A 273 9.18 6.66 4.87
N ALA A 274 9.40 7.72 5.63
CA ALA A 274 8.49 8.88 5.59
C ALA A 274 9.22 10.22 5.72
N CYS A 275 8.59 11.23 5.14
CA CYS A 275 8.96 12.62 5.29
C CYS A 275 8.58 13.10 6.69
N GLU A 276 9.41 12.76 7.67
CA GLU A 276 9.30 13.30 9.02
C GLU A 276 9.52 14.81 8.98
N TRP A 277 8.63 15.57 9.62
CA TRP A 277 8.66 17.02 9.50
C TRP A 277 9.64 17.63 10.51
N LYS A 278 10.67 18.33 10.03
CA LYS A 278 11.59 19.07 10.91
C LYS A 278 11.02 20.42 11.30
N ARG A 279 11.08 20.77 12.59
CA ARG A 279 10.56 22.06 13.12
C ARG A 279 11.22 23.27 12.46
N GLU A 280 12.49 23.17 12.09
CA GLU A 280 13.23 24.23 11.38
C GLU A 280 12.60 24.58 10.02
N TRP A 281 11.88 23.66 9.39
CA TRP A 281 11.20 23.89 8.12
C TRP A 281 9.95 24.75 8.23
N ASN A 282 9.46 25.01 9.44
CA ASN A 282 8.31 25.90 9.68
C ASN A 282 8.56 27.33 9.19
N GLY A 283 9.83 27.77 9.14
CA GLY A 283 10.22 29.10 8.69
C GLY A 283 10.34 29.25 7.17
N LEU A 284 10.23 28.15 6.41
CA LEU A 284 10.42 28.16 4.96
C LEU A 284 9.16 28.61 4.21
N SER A 285 9.35 29.10 2.98
CA SER A 285 8.24 29.44 2.09
C SER A 285 7.37 28.22 1.77
N ALA A 286 6.11 28.44 1.34
CA ALA A 286 5.24 27.34 0.97
C ALA A 286 5.82 26.46 -0.15
N SER A 287 6.54 27.06 -1.11
CA SER A 287 7.20 26.35 -2.20
C SER A 287 8.31 25.42 -1.69
N GLU A 288 9.20 25.93 -0.84
CA GLU A 288 10.28 25.15 -0.23
C GLU A 288 9.74 24.01 0.64
N ARG A 289 8.71 24.28 1.45
CA ARG A 289 8.03 23.26 2.26
C ARG A 289 7.40 22.18 1.38
N GLY A 290 6.79 22.56 0.26
CA GLY A 290 6.22 21.63 -0.71
C GLY A 290 7.28 20.72 -1.34
N SER A 291 8.43 21.27 -1.74
CA SER A 291 9.56 20.49 -2.27
C SER A 291 10.10 19.49 -1.23
N LEU A 292 10.26 19.90 0.03
CA LEU A 292 10.70 19.02 1.11
C LEU A 292 9.69 17.89 1.40
N LYS A 293 8.38 18.19 1.38
CA LYS A 293 7.32 17.17 1.52
C LYS A 293 7.28 16.16 0.38
N GLY A 294 7.80 16.52 -0.80
CA GLY A 294 7.94 15.60 -1.93
C GLY A 294 8.95 14.48 -1.69
N ARG A 295 9.93 14.68 -0.81
CA ARG A 295 10.92 13.65 -0.46
C ARG A 295 10.27 12.47 0.26
N GLN A 296 10.80 11.27 0.05
CA GLN A 296 10.36 10.05 0.73
C GLN A 296 10.82 9.99 2.17
N GLY A 297 11.94 10.66 2.46
CA GLY A 297 12.37 10.98 3.81
C GLY A 297 13.26 9.94 4.45
N VAL A 298 13.02 9.66 5.73
CA VAL A 298 13.91 8.83 6.56
C VAL A 298 13.27 7.48 6.87
N ALA A 299 14.11 6.51 7.22
CA ALA A 299 13.65 5.16 7.52
C ALA A 299 12.74 5.07 8.74
N VAL A 300 11.71 4.23 8.64
CA VAL A 300 10.89 3.84 9.80
C VAL A 300 11.70 2.99 10.77
N LEU A 301 11.31 3.00 12.05
CA LEU A 301 12.06 2.37 13.14
C LEU A 301 12.15 0.83 13.06
N SER A 302 11.36 0.16 12.22
CA SER A 302 11.46 -1.29 11.99
C SER A 302 12.59 -1.67 11.01
N LEU A 303 13.20 -0.67 10.35
CA LEU A 303 14.37 -0.85 9.49
C LEU A 303 15.66 -0.62 10.28
N ASP A 304 16.65 -1.46 10.00
CA ASP A 304 18.01 -1.34 10.52
C ASP A 304 18.88 -0.46 9.60
N GLY A 305 18.50 -0.30 8.33
CA GLY A 305 19.18 0.60 7.42
C GLY A 305 18.38 0.92 6.17
N VAL A 306 18.59 2.15 5.69
CA VAL A 306 18.33 2.57 4.31
C VAL A 306 19.63 3.16 3.77
N ASP A 307 19.94 2.87 2.51
CA ASP A 307 21.05 3.49 1.81
C ASP A 307 20.76 3.60 0.31
N VAL A 308 21.51 4.45 -0.37
CA VAL A 308 21.52 4.52 -1.84
C VAL A 308 22.85 3.97 -2.32
N LYS A 309 22.81 2.91 -3.13
CA LYS A 309 23.97 2.08 -3.45
C LYS A 309 24.07 1.82 -4.95
N HIS A 310 25.29 1.63 -5.44
CA HIS A 310 25.48 1.05 -6.77
C HIS A 310 25.08 -0.44 -6.73
N PRO A 311 24.20 -0.93 -7.64
CA PRO A 311 23.60 -2.26 -7.53
C PRO A 311 24.62 -3.40 -7.64
N GLU A 312 25.66 -3.24 -8.45
CA GLU A 312 26.67 -4.30 -8.64
C GLU A 312 27.77 -4.30 -7.56
N THR A 313 28.33 -3.14 -7.24
CA THR A 313 29.47 -3.02 -6.31
C THR A 313 29.04 -2.93 -4.85
N MET A 314 27.75 -2.67 -4.58
CA MET A 314 27.16 -2.41 -3.26
C MET A 314 27.77 -1.21 -2.51
N SER A 315 28.56 -0.38 -3.19
CA SER A 315 29.15 0.83 -2.61
C SER A 315 28.11 1.93 -2.44
N SER A 316 28.08 2.57 -1.28
CA SER A 316 27.23 3.72 -1.00
C SER A 316 27.57 4.90 -1.91
N VAL A 317 26.56 5.61 -2.38
CA VAL A 317 26.73 6.89 -3.07
C VAL A 317 27.08 8.01 -2.08
N ARG A 318 27.52 9.17 -2.59
CA ARG A 318 27.74 10.35 -1.73
C ARG A 318 26.39 10.91 -1.28
N ARG A 319 26.35 11.45 -0.06
CA ARG A 319 25.16 12.11 0.50
C ARG A 319 25.10 13.58 0.11
N ASP A 320 25.16 13.87 -1.18
CA ASP A 320 25.14 15.21 -1.75
C ASP A 320 23.77 15.60 -2.34
N GLY A 321 22.79 14.69 -2.33
CA GLY A 321 21.49 14.90 -2.98
C GLY A 321 21.55 14.85 -4.52
N GLU A 322 22.69 14.46 -5.09
CA GLU A 322 22.93 14.45 -6.54
C GLU A 322 23.38 13.06 -7.04
N SER A 323 24.24 12.38 -6.27
CA SER A 323 24.79 11.08 -6.62
C SER A 323 23.69 10.01 -6.58
N MET A 324 23.34 9.48 -7.76
CA MET A 324 22.28 8.51 -7.91
C MET A 324 22.74 7.07 -7.70
N GLY A 325 21.83 6.24 -7.20
CA GLY A 325 21.98 4.79 -7.11
C GLY A 325 20.64 4.12 -6.83
N GLU A 326 20.66 2.82 -6.57
CA GLU A 326 19.48 2.08 -6.15
C GLU A 326 19.22 2.31 -4.65
N ILE A 327 17.97 2.59 -4.30
CA ILE A 327 17.52 2.61 -2.90
C ILE A 327 17.49 1.17 -2.40
N MET A 328 18.20 0.89 -1.32
CA MET A 328 18.23 -0.42 -0.69
C MET A 328 17.85 -0.30 0.78
N VAL A 329 17.06 -1.25 1.25
CA VAL A 329 16.58 -1.28 2.64
C VAL A 329 16.92 -2.59 3.33
N ARG A 330 17.18 -2.53 4.62
CA ARG A 330 17.44 -3.70 5.46
C ARG A 330 16.68 -3.56 6.76
N GLY A 331 15.99 -4.60 7.21
CA GLY A 331 15.20 -4.50 8.41
C GLY A 331 14.35 -5.73 8.71
N SER A 332 13.80 -5.75 9.92
CA SER A 332 12.93 -6.84 10.38
C SER A 332 11.48 -6.68 9.90
N GLY A 333 11.12 -5.53 9.34
CA GLY A 333 9.81 -5.28 8.73
C GLY A 333 9.69 -5.78 7.28
N LEU A 334 10.78 -6.24 6.66
CA LEU A 334 10.75 -6.72 5.27
C LEU A 334 10.01 -8.05 5.13
N MET A 335 9.58 -8.37 3.91
CA MET A 335 8.93 -9.63 3.59
C MET A 335 9.77 -10.84 4.04
N LYS A 336 9.09 -11.95 4.32
CA LYS A 336 9.73 -13.26 4.52
C LYS A 336 10.36 -13.80 3.23
N GLY A 337 9.80 -13.40 2.07
CA GLY A 337 10.25 -13.79 0.74
C GLY A 337 9.09 -13.93 -0.24
N TYR A 338 9.40 -14.32 -1.47
CA TYR A 338 8.41 -14.65 -2.48
C TYR A 338 7.94 -16.09 -2.35
N LEU A 339 6.62 -16.28 -2.41
CA LEU A 339 5.95 -17.57 -2.33
C LEU A 339 6.43 -18.49 -3.46
N ARG A 340 7.10 -19.60 -3.08
CA ARG A 340 7.61 -20.62 -4.01
C ARG A 340 8.62 -20.10 -5.05
N ASP A 341 9.27 -18.97 -4.76
CA ASP A 341 10.32 -18.41 -5.60
C ASP A 341 11.55 -18.08 -4.74
N THR A 342 12.29 -19.14 -4.38
CA THR A 342 13.51 -19.02 -3.57
C THR A 342 14.63 -18.30 -4.31
N SER A 343 14.71 -18.46 -5.64
CA SER A 343 15.67 -17.74 -6.50
C SER A 343 15.40 -16.25 -6.49
N GLY A 344 14.18 -15.82 -6.83
CA GLY A 344 13.81 -14.41 -6.82
C GLY A 344 13.92 -13.79 -5.44
N THR A 345 13.72 -14.57 -4.38
CA THR A 345 13.97 -14.11 -3.00
C THR A 345 15.46 -13.88 -2.75
N ALA A 346 16.32 -14.83 -3.13
CA ALA A 346 17.77 -14.68 -2.97
C ALA A 346 18.32 -13.49 -3.77
N ASP A 347 17.83 -13.31 -5.01
CA ASP A 347 18.21 -12.19 -5.86
C ASP A 347 17.77 -10.85 -5.25
N ALA A 348 16.53 -10.77 -4.74
CA ALA A 348 16.02 -9.55 -4.12
C ALA A 348 16.75 -9.16 -2.83
N PHE A 349 17.37 -10.12 -2.13
CA PHE A 349 18.13 -9.90 -0.90
C PHE A 349 19.66 -10.02 -1.08
N ALA A 350 20.14 -9.92 -2.32
CA ALA A 350 21.56 -10.01 -2.63
C ALA A 350 22.37 -8.97 -1.81
N GLY A 351 23.59 -9.36 -1.39
CA GLY A 351 24.43 -8.49 -0.58
C GLY A 351 23.89 -8.16 0.83
N GLY A 352 22.84 -8.85 1.29
CA GLY A 352 22.25 -8.66 2.63
C GLY A 352 21.34 -7.44 2.75
N TRP A 353 20.93 -6.86 1.62
CA TRP A 353 19.99 -5.74 1.52
C TRP A 353 18.85 -6.12 0.58
N PHE A 354 17.66 -5.60 0.84
CA PHE A 354 16.58 -5.69 -0.13
C PHE A 354 16.76 -4.62 -1.22
N HIS A 355 16.87 -5.11 -2.45
CA HIS A 355 16.94 -4.33 -3.68
C HIS A 355 15.53 -3.86 -4.08
N THR A 356 15.25 -2.56 -3.95
CA THR A 356 13.91 -2.02 -4.24
C THR A 356 13.63 -1.89 -5.74
N GLY A 357 14.69 -1.77 -6.56
CA GLY A 357 14.60 -1.39 -7.96
C GLY A 357 14.27 0.09 -8.20
N ASP A 358 14.17 0.92 -7.15
CA ASP A 358 13.92 2.36 -7.27
C ASP A 358 15.24 3.14 -7.24
N VAL A 359 15.38 4.12 -8.14
CA VAL A 359 16.57 4.98 -8.25
C VAL A 359 16.34 6.24 -7.44
N GLY A 360 17.31 6.59 -6.60
CA GLY A 360 17.22 7.77 -5.77
C GLY A 360 18.56 8.37 -5.42
N VAL A 361 18.48 9.42 -4.61
CA VAL A 361 19.60 10.12 -4.00
C VAL A 361 19.38 10.19 -2.49
N ILE A 362 20.46 10.44 -1.76
CA ILE A 362 20.39 10.72 -0.33
C ILE A 362 20.99 12.10 -0.05
N HIS A 363 20.23 12.94 0.64
CA HIS A 363 20.59 14.30 0.97
C HIS A 363 21.59 14.35 2.15
N PRO A 364 22.33 15.45 2.33
CA PRO A 364 23.26 15.61 3.46
C PRO A 364 22.61 15.42 4.83
N ASP A 365 21.31 15.68 4.93
CA ASP A 365 20.51 15.56 6.14
C ASP A 365 19.89 14.15 6.34
N GLY A 366 20.26 13.19 5.48
CA GLY A 366 19.84 11.79 5.54
C GLY A 366 18.52 11.47 4.82
N TYR A 367 17.84 12.47 4.24
CA TYR A 367 16.57 12.23 3.55
C TYR A 367 16.82 11.56 2.21
N VAL A 368 16.06 10.51 1.93
CA VAL A 368 16.04 9.88 0.62
C VAL A 368 15.02 10.57 -0.27
N GLU A 369 15.40 10.78 -1.52
CA GLU A 369 14.54 11.28 -2.58
C GLU A 369 14.61 10.33 -3.78
N ILE A 370 13.45 9.82 -4.18
CA ILE A 370 13.30 9.02 -5.39
C ILE A 370 13.39 9.96 -6.59
N LYS A 371 14.23 9.58 -7.55
CA LYS A 371 14.36 10.26 -8.83
C LYS A 371 13.57 9.56 -9.90
N ASP A 372 13.54 8.24 -9.91
CA ASP A 372 12.74 7.46 -10.86
C ASP A 372 12.66 5.99 -10.42
N ARG A 373 11.90 5.16 -11.14
CA ARG A 373 12.08 3.71 -11.10
C ARG A 373 13.15 3.31 -12.09
N SER A 374 14.02 2.35 -11.74
CA SER A 374 15.08 1.89 -12.64
C SER A 374 14.60 1.45 -14.03
N LYS A 375 13.35 1.03 -14.14
CA LYS A 375 12.72 0.59 -15.40
C LYS A 375 11.99 1.69 -16.17
N ASP A 376 11.71 2.81 -15.50
CA ASP A 376 10.99 3.96 -16.07
C ASP A 376 11.96 5.11 -16.40
N VAL A 377 13.25 5.02 -15.97
CA VAL A 377 14.34 5.90 -16.42
C VAL A 377 14.44 5.84 -17.94
N ILE A 378 14.35 7.00 -18.58
CA ILE A 378 14.43 7.13 -20.03
C ILE A 378 15.90 7.30 -20.42
N ILE A 379 16.43 6.38 -21.23
CA ILE A 379 17.83 6.43 -21.65
C ILE A 379 17.90 7.06 -23.05
N SER A 380 18.18 8.37 -23.07
CA SER A 380 18.24 9.16 -24.31
C SER A 380 19.68 9.52 -24.64
N GLY A 381 20.26 8.87 -25.65
CA GLY A 381 21.62 9.19 -26.12
C GLY A 381 22.74 8.84 -25.14
N GLY A 382 22.48 7.92 -24.21
CA GLY A 382 23.44 7.51 -23.17
C GLY A 382 23.31 8.26 -21.85
N GLU A 383 22.41 9.24 -21.78
CA GLU A 383 22.09 9.99 -20.56
C GLU A 383 20.75 9.53 -19.98
N ASN A 384 20.67 9.47 -18.65
CA ASN A 384 19.47 9.08 -17.93
C ASN A 384 18.59 10.31 -17.71
N ILE A 385 17.34 10.25 -18.17
CA ILE A 385 16.31 11.28 -17.94
C ILE A 385 15.26 10.71 -17.00
N SER A 386 15.00 11.42 -15.89
CA SER A 386 13.91 11.08 -14.98
C SER A 386 12.55 11.47 -15.59
N SER A 387 11.67 10.50 -15.75
CA SER A 387 10.27 10.71 -16.14
C SER A 387 9.54 11.60 -15.12
N VAL A 388 9.74 11.34 -13.82
CA VAL A 388 9.14 12.05 -12.69
C VAL A 388 9.56 13.53 -12.64
N GLU A 389 10.81 13.85 -12.99
CA GLU A 389 11.26 15.24 -13.03
C GLU A 389 10.56 16.02 -14.15
N VAL A 390 10.37 15.40 -15.33
CA VAL A 390 9.63 16.01 -16.45
C VAL A 390 8.15 16.17 -16.08
N GLU A 391 7.52 15.15 -15.49
CA GLU A 391 6.15 15.21 -14.98
C GLU A 391 5.97 16.36 -13.98
N THR A 392 6.89 16.52 -13.04
CA THR A 392 6.86 17.59 -12.03
C THR A 392 6.85 18.98 -12.66
N VAL A 393 7.61 19.18 -13.74
CA VAL A 393 7.58 20.44 -14.51
C VAL A 393 6.23 20.62 -15.20
N LEU A 394 5.67 19.57 -15.80
CA LEU A 394 4.34 19.64 -16.45
C LEU A 394 3.24 19.97 -15.44
N TYR A 395 3.26 19.37 -14.25
CA TYR A 395 2.33 19.66 -13.16
C TYR A 395 2.36 21.11 -12.65
N SER A 396 3.45 21.85 -12.92
CA SER A 396 3.53 23.27 -12.56
C SER A 396 2.70 24.18 -13.48
N HIS A 397 2.29 23.68 -14.64
CA HIS A 397 1.52 24.46 -15.61
C HIS A 397 0.02 24.44 -15.26
N PRO A 398 -0.66 25.60 -15.14
CA PRO A 398 -2.03 25.68 -14.61
C PRO A 398 -3.11 25.00 -15.47
N LEU A 399 -2.81 24.68 -16.74
CA LEU A 399 -3.71 23.93 -17.63
C LEU A 399 -3.51 22.41 -17.59
N VAL A 400 -2.49 21.90 -16.88
CA VAL A 400 -2.20 20.47 -16.78
C VAL A 400 -2.83 19.97 -15.48
N THR A 401 -3.83 19.10 -15.60
CA THR A 401 -4.45 18.45 -14.44
C THR A 401 -3.67 17.20 -14.03
N GLU A 402 -3.31 16.36 -15.00
CA GLU A 402 -2.47 15.17 -14.82
C GLU A 402 -1.54 15.01 -16.03
N ALA A 403 -0.34 14.47 -15.80
CA ALA A 403 0.64 14.16 -16.83
C ALA A 403 1.40 12.87 -16.45
N ALA A 404 1.78 12.09 -17.45
CA ALA A 404 2.64 10.93 -17.31
C ALA A 404 3.69 10.96 -18.42
N VAL A 405 4.95 10.73 -18.09
CA VAL A 405 6.04 10.76 -19.06
C VAL A 405 6.57 9.35 -19.24
N VAL A 406 6.67 8.90 -20.48
CA VAL A 406 7.14 7.56 -20.83
C VAL A 406 8.28 7.60 -21.83
N ALA A 407 9.09 6.54 -21.85
CA ALA A 407 10.08 6.31 -22.89
C ALA A 407 9.39 6.01 -24.23
N MET A 408 9.66 6.82 -25.26
CA MET A 408 9.26 6.56 -26.64
C MET A 408 10.48 6.15 -27.47
N PRO A 409 10.45 5.01 -28.19
CA PRO A 409 11.55 4.58 -29.04
C PRO A 409 11.94 5.65 -30.07
N HIS A 410 13.24 5.95 -30.20
CA HIS A 410 13.77 6.96 -31.11
C HIS A 410 14.96 6.43 -31.92
N PRO A 411 14.95 6.59 -33.26
CA PRO A 411 15.94 5.95 -34.15
C PRO A 411 17.39 6.42 -33.95
N HIS A 412 17.62 7.61 -33.39
CA HIS A 412 18.96 8.14 -33.13
C HIS A 412 19.41 8.04 -31.67
N TRP A 413 18.46 8.08 -30.73
CA TRP A 413 18.75 8.28 -29.31
C TRP A 413 18.47 7.03 -28.46
N GLY A 414 17.95 5.95 -29.08
CA GLY A 414 17.39 4.82 -28.36
C GLY A 414 15.98 5.14 -27.89
N GLU A 415 15.87 6.08 -26.96
CA GLU A 415 14.60 6.55 -26.38
C GLU A 415 14.57 8.09 -26.31
N THR A 416 13.36 8.65 -26.25
CA THR A 416 13.10 10.07 -25.96
C THR A 416 11.87 10.21 -25.06
N PRO A 417 11.79 11.23 -24.19
CA PRO A 417 10.60 11.45 -23.37
C PRO A 417 9.38 11.83 -24.20
N CYS A 418 8.23 11.25 -23.86
CA CYS A 418 6.92 11.55 -24.42
C CYS A 418 5.93 11.76 -23.27
N ALA A 419 5.15 12.84 -23.35
CA ALA A 419 4.21 13.26 -22.31
C ALA A 419 2.77 13.26 -22.84
#